data_AF-V4IJJ8-F1
#
_entry.id   AF-V4IJJ8-F1
#
_cell.length_a   1.000
_cell.length_b   1.000
_cell.length_c   1.000
_cell.angle_alpha   90.00
_cell.angle_beta   90.00
_cell.angle_gamma   90.00
#
_symmetry.space_group_name_H-M   'P 1'
#
loop_
_entity.id
_entity.type
_entity.pdbx_description
1 polymer ?
#
loop_
_entity_poly.entity_id
_entity_poly.type
_entity_poly.pdbx_seq_one_letter_code
_entity_poly.pdbx_strand_id
1 'polypeptide(L)'
;MTDNADLIDYLTSIGADEITHSRRTLLTHLRGVQGLLEDWGMTMPLCQAGLFHSVYGTEYFHGNPVAIDQRDRVRDLIGSDSEQLVWLWHVSKRSEFRKNLTEPGPPKVVNRLDGKTICIDDRQWTDLVTLMIADLYEQMPHRHIASQLRTRHRLRPFLAMAPTKAQQELSRYFERELGMRRLFGNWRRHLRTLAREWRKT
;
A
#
# COMPACT_ATOMS: atom_id res chain seq x y z
N MET A 1 21.77 16.20 1.68
CA MET A 1 20.58 15.35 1.45
C MET A 1 21.06 14.17 0.64
N THR A 2 20.79 12.95 1.09
CA THR A 2 21.16 11.73 0.36
C THR A 2 20.44 11.69 -0.99
N ASP A 3 21.14 11.38 -2.07
CA ASP A 3 20.52 11.29 -3.39
C ASP A 3 19.65 10.02 -3.48
N ASN A 4 18.61 10.05 -4.31
CA ASN A 4 17.74 8.89 -4.51
C ASN A 4 18.52 7.69 -5.06
N ALA A 5 19.57 7.91 -5.85
CA ALA A 5 20.45 6.84 -6.32
C ALA A 5 21.12 6.09 -5.16
N ASP A 6 21.66 6.83 -4.18
CA ASP A 6 22.31 6.25 -2.98
C ASP A 6 21.32 5.41 -2.16
N LEU A 7 20.05 5.83 -2.10
CA LEU A 7 18.99 5.09 -1.41
C LEU A 7 18.70 3.74 -2.09
N ILE A 8 18.66 3.73 -3.42
CA ILE A 8 18.46 2.50 -4.22
C ILE A 8 19.66 1.57 -4.09
N ASP A 9 20.88 2.11 -4.11
CA ASP A 9 22.11 1.34 -3.92
C ASP A 9 22.15 0.70 -2.53
N TYR A 10 21.76 1.44 -1.49
CA TYR A 10 21.61 0.88 -0.15
C TYR A 10 20.60 -0.28 -0.12
N LEU A 11 19.40 -0.10 -0.68
CA LEU A 11 18.38 -1.16 -0.72
C LEU A 11 18.84 -2.39 -1.50
N THR A 12 19.62 -2.20 -2.56
CA THR A 12 20.24 -3.28 -3.32
C THR A 12 21.29 -4.01 -2.47
N SER A 13 22.12 -3.26 -1.73
CA SER A 13 23.17 -3.84 -0.86
C SER A 13 22.63 -4.71 0.29
N ILE A 14 21.36 -4.52 0.69
CA ILE A 14 20.66 -5.34 1.69
C ILE A 14 19.79 -6.45 1.06
N GLY A 15 19.91 -6.69 -0.25
CA GLY A 15 19.24 -7.76 -0.97
C GLY A 15 17.76 -7.53 -1.27
N ALA A 16 17.27 -6.28 -1.25
CA ALA A 16 15.86 -5.99 -1.56
C ALA A 16 15.47 -6.37 -3.00
N ASP A 17 16.43 -6.42 -3.92
CA ASP A 17 16.26 -6.87 -5.30
C ASP A 17 16.24 -8.40 -5.46
N GLU A 18 16.64 -9.15 -4.43
CA GLU A 18 16.60 -10.62 -4.44
C GLU A 18 15.33 -11.19 -3.78
N ILE A 19 14.68 -10.39 -2.92
CA ILE A 19 13.49 -10.83 -2.18
C ILE A 19 12.25 -10.80 -3.08
N THR A 20 11.60 -11.94 -3.26
CA THR A 20 10.34 -12.05 -4.01
C THR A 20 9.20 -11.34 -3.28
N HIS A 21 8.50 -10.44 -3.98
CA HIS A 21 7.37 -9.66 -3.49
C HIS A 21 6.34 -9.42 -4.61
N SER A 22 5.09 -9.87 -4.43
CA SER A 22 4.00 -9.66 -5.41
C SER A 22 4.38 -9.98 -6.87
N ARG A 23 5.01 -11.15 -7.09
CA ARG A 23 5.52 -11.66 -8.39
C ARG A 23 6.68 -10.86 -9.02
N ARG A 24 7.28 -9.94 -8.28
CA ARG A 24 8.46 -9.13 -8.65
C ARG A 24 9.43 -9.13 -7.47
N THR A 25 10.42 -8.24 -7.48
CA THR A 25 11.33 -8.05 -6.35
C THR A 25 10.77 -7.02 -5.36
N LEU A 26 11.20 -7.07 -4.10
CA LEU A 26 10.83 -6.08 -3.10
C LEU A 26 11.29 -4.68 -3.55
N LEU A 27 12.51 -4.54 -4.07
CA LEU A 27 13.01 -3.26 -4.59
C LEU A 27 12.10 -2.68 -5.70
N THR A 28 11.63 -3.53 -6.63
CA THR A 28 10.71 -3.09 -7.69
C THR A 28 9.41 -2.54 -7.10
N HIS A 29 8.85 -3.22 -6.10
CA HIS A 29 7.64 -2.77 -5.40
C HIS A 29 7.87 -1.45 -4.65
N LEU A 30 8.96 -1.34 -3.89
CA LEU A 30 9.30 -0.14 -3.12
C LEU A 30 9.45 1.10 -4.01
N ARG A 31 10.15 0.96 -5.14
CA ARG A 31 10.27 2.03 -6.15
C ARG A 31 8.92 2.40 -6.76
N GLY A 32 8.04 1.42 -6.99
CA GLY A 32 6.68 1.67 -7.47
C GLY A 32 5.86 2.49 -6.47
N VAL A 33 5.96 2.19 -5.18
CA VAL A 33 5.26 2.93 -4.12
C VAL A 33 5.80 4.35 -4.00
N GLN A 34 7.13 4.52 -4.00
CA GLN A 34 7.76 5.85 -4.02
C GLN A 34 7.28 6.67 -5.22
N GLY A 35 7.35 6.11 -6.43
CA GLY A 35 6.97 6.82 -7.65
C GLY A 35 5.50 7.25 -7.65
N LEU A 36 4.59 6.44 -7.09
CA LEU A 36 3.19 6.83 -6.90
C LEU A 36 3.06 8.01 -5.94
N LEU A 37 3.76 8.00 -4.81
CA LEU A 37 3.70 9.08 -3.82
C LEU A 37 4.26 10.39 -4.40
N GLU A 38 5.38 10.33 -5.13
CA GLU A 38 5.96 11.47 -5.84
C GLU A 38 4.98 12.02 -6.88
N ASP A 39 4.38 11.13 -7.69
CA ASP A 39 3.41 11.49 -8.72
C ASP A 39 2.13 12.09 -8.13
N TRP A 40 1.72 11.67 -6.94
CA TRP A 40 0.62 12.25 -6.18
C TRP A 40 0.97 13.58 -5.50
N GLY A 41 2.23 14.04 -5.60
CA GLY A 41 2.69 15.31 -5.04
C GLY A 41 2.92 15.26 -3.54
N MET A 42 3.26 14.08 -3.00
CA MET A 42 3.49 13.90 -1.57
C MET A 42 4.82 14.48 -1.12
N THR A 43 4.93 14.72 0.20
CA THR A 43 6.14 15.27 0.80
C THR A 43 7.31 14.31 0.66
N MET A 44 8.53 14.86 0.56
CA MET A 44 9.75 14.05 0.46
C MET A 44 9.86 13.00 1.58
N PRO A 45 9.56 13.30 2.87
CA PRO A 45 9.58 12.27 3.91
C PRO A 45 8.62 11.10 3.66
N LEU A 46 7.42 11.37 3.13
CA LEU A 46 6.48 10.30 2.80
C LEU A 46 6.94 9.49 1.58
N CYS A 47 7.51 10.13 0.56
CA CYS A 47 8.06 9.42 -0.60
C CYS A 47 9.21 8.49 -0.20
N GLN A 48 10.14 8.98 0.64
CA GLN A 48 11.24 8.17 1.18
C GLN A 48 10.74 7.08 2.13
N ALA A 49 9.72 7.36 2.94
CA ALA A 49 9.06 6.33 3.73
C ALA A 49 8.43 5.27 2.82
N GLY A 50 7.82 5.64 1.70
CA GLY A 50 7.32 4.70 0.69
C GLY A 50 8.41 3.80 0.11
N LEU A 51 9.59 4.35 -0.15
CA LEU A 51 10.75 3.60 -0.61
C LEU A 51 11.29 2.62 0.45
N PHE A 52 11.08 2.88 1.74
CA PHE A 52 11.64 2.06 2.85
C PHE A 52 10.58 1.29 3.64
N HIS A 53 9.29 1.44 3.35
CA HIS A 53 8.21 1.07 4.29
C HIS A 53 8.24 -0.41 4.74
N SER A 54 8.80 -1.31 3.94
CA SER A 54 8.83 -2.76 4.23
C SER A 54 10.21 -3.28 4.65
N VAL A 55 11.23 -2.44 4.89
CA VAL A 55 12.60 -2.90 5.20
C VAL A 55 12.73 -3.60 6.55
N TYR A 56 11.86 -3.29 7.52
CA TYR A 56 11.79 -4.02 8.80
C TYR A 56 10.80 -5.20 8.74
N GLY A 57 10.18 -5.43 7.59
CA GLY A 57 8.95 -6.23 7.48
C GLY A 57 7.70 -5.49 7.95
N THR A 58 6.58 -6.20 7.92
CA THR A 58 5.26 -5.67 8.22
C THR A 58 4.37 -6.77 8.82
N GLU A 59 3.12 -6.46 9.21
CA GLU A 59 2.12 -7.46 9.62
C GLU A 59 1.91 -8.59 8.59
N TYR A 60 2.12 -8.32 7.29
CA TYR A 60 1.82 -9.25 6.20
C TYR A 60 3.07 -9.63 5.37
N PHE A 61 4.25 -9.13 5.73
CA PHE A 61 5.50 -9.39 5.03
C PHE A 61 6.62 -9.60 6.07
N HIS A 62 7.30 -10.73 6.03
CA HIS A 62 8.26 -11.14 7.07
C HIS A 62 9.70 -11.27 6.54
N GLY A 63 10.02 -10.64 5.40
CA GLY A 63 11.35 -10.74 4.80
C GLY A 63 12.44 -9.96 5.54
N ASN A 64 12.05 -8.93 6.31
CA ASN A 64 12.91 -8.12 7.20
C ASN A 64 14.36 -7.89 6.71
N PRO A 65 14.58 -7.23 5.54
CA PRO A 65 15.92 -6.93 5.03
C PRO A 65 16.84 -6.21 6.01
N VAL A 66 16.27 -5.41 6.91
CA VAL A 66 17.00 -4.66 7.94
C VAL A 66 16.53 -5.11 9.32
N ALA A 67 17.48 -5.39 10.21
CA ALA A 67 17.20 -5.75 11.59
C ALA A 67 16.73 -4.52 12.40
N ILE A 68 15.88 -4.74 13.42
CA ILE A 68 15.26 -3.65 14.19
C ILE A 68 16.30 -2.85 15.00
N ASP A 69 17.43 -3.45 15.36
CA ASP A 69 18.55 -2.77 16.01
C ASP A 69 19.34 -1.85 15.06
N GLN A 70 19.10 -1.92 13.75
CA GLN A 70 19.73 -1.08 12.73
C GLN A 70 18.87 0.13 12.33
N ARG A 71 17.82 0.45 13.09
CA ARG A 71 16.93 1.59 12.81
C ARG A 71 17.65 2.92 12.70
N ASP A 72 18.66 3.15 13.53
CA ASP A 72 19.41 4.40 13.51
C ASP A 72 20.15 4.59 12.17
N ARG A 73 20.66 3.51 11.57
CA ARG A 73 21.27 3.55 10.24
C ARG A 73 20.28 3.97 9.15
N VAL A 74 19.05 3.45 9.20
CA VAL A 74 18.00 3.87 8.26
C VAL A 74 17.63 5.33 8.52
N ARG A 75 17.52 5.74 9.79
CA ARG A 75 17.22 7.12 10.18
C ARG A 75 18.25 8.12 9.66
N ASP A 76 19.53 7.78 9.76
CA ASP A 76 20.61 8.62 9.23
C ASP A 76 20.54 8.77 7.72
N LEU A 77 20.04 7.74 7.02
CA LEU A 77 19.96 7.70 5.57
C LEU A 77 18.77 8.51 5.00
N ILE A 78 17.58 8.35 5.58
CA ILE A 78 16.32 8.95 5.08
C ILE A 78 15.76 10.08 5.96
N GLY A 79 16.42 10.38 7.07
CA GLY A 79 15.97 11.36 8.05
C GLY A 79 14.92 10.84 9.03
N SER A 80 14.79 11.54 10.17
CA SER A 80 13.92 11.18 11.29
C SER A 80 12.43 11.08 10.91
N ASP A 81 11.92 12.03 10.13
CA ASP A 81 10.50 12.07 9.75
C ASP A 81 10.12 10.85 8.90
N SER A 82 10.95 10.52 7.91
CA SER A 82 10.76 9.38 7.02
C SER A 82 10.87 8.06 7.79
N GLU A 83 11.92 7.90 8.61
CA GLU A 83 12.12 6.67 9.38
C GLU A 83 11.02 6.46 10.42
N GLN A 84 10.50 7.52 11.02
CA GLN A 84 9.36 7.43 11.94
C GLN A 84 8.12 6.86 11.23
N LEU A 85 7.84 7.26 9.99
CA LEU A 85 6.74 6.68 9.19
C LEU A 85 7.00 5.20 8.85
N VAL A 86 8.23 4.84 8.49
CA VAL A 86 8.63 3.44 8.24
C VAL A 86 8.43 2.58 9.50
N TRP A 87 8.84 3.09 10.66
CA TRP A 87 8.65 2.42 11.93
C TRP A 87 7.17 2.25 12.27
N LEU A 88 6.38 3.32 12.18
CA LEU A 88 4.94 3.27 12.42
C LEU A 88 4.26 2.27 11.48
N TRP A 89 4.65 2.22 10.21
CA TRP A 89 4.15 1.24 9.25
C TRP A 89 4.50 -0.20 9.64
N HIS A 90 5.75 -0.44 10.06
CA HIS A 90 6.23 -1.74 10.51
C HIS A 90 5.45 -2.28 11.72
N VAL A 91 5.25 -1.44 12.75
CA VAL A 91 4.56 -1.84 13.99
C VAL A 91 3.05 -1.79 13.89
N SER A 92 2.49 -1.15 12.85
CA SER A 92 1.04 -1.03 12.71
C SER A 92 0.34 -2.37 12.56
N LYS A 93 -0.66 -2.63 13.41
CA LYS A 93 -1.71 -3.62 13.18
C LYS A 93 -2.81 -3.02 12.29
N ARG A 94 -2.80 -3.33 10.98
CA ARG A 94 -3.63 -2.63 9.98
C ARG A 94 -5.12 -2.91 10.17
N SER A 95 -5.50 -4.00 10.82
CA SER A 95 -6.90 -4.28 11.16
C SER A 95 -7.52 -3.22 12.07
N GLU A 96 -6.72 -2.47 12.83
CA GLU A 96 -7.17 -1.47 13.79
C GLU A 96 -7.37 -0.08 13.15
N PHE A 97 -6.84 0.17 11.94
CA PHE A 97 -6.90 1.49 11.28
C PHE A 97 -8.33 2.02 11.14
N ARG A 98 -9.31 1.14 10.94
CA ARG A 98 -10.72 1.55 10.80
C ARG A 98 -11.26 2.22 12.07
N LYS A 99 -10.72 1.89 13.25
CA LYS A 99 -11.16 2.49 14.51
C LYS A 99 -10.90 3.99 14.56
N ASN A 100 -9.80 4.46 13.95
CA ASN A 100 -9.50 5.89 13.82
C ASN A 100 -10.54 6.67 12.97
N LEU A 101 -11.41 5.98 12.23
CA LEU A 101 -12.49 6.62 11.47
C LEU A 101 -13.82 6.69 12.23
N THR A 102 -13.98 5.86 13.27
CA THR A 102 -15.28 5.65 13.94
C THR A 102 -15.25 6.02 15.41
N GLU A 103 -14.09 5.91 16.05
CA GLU A 103 -13.91 6.27 17.45
C GLU A 103 -13.48 7.75 17.54
N PRO A 104 -14.02 8.52 18.51
CA PRO A 104 -13.57 9.88 18.75
C PRO A 104 -12.17 9.88 19.41
N GLY A 105 -11.41 10.94 19.16
CA GLY A 105 -10.10 11.18 19.78
C GLY A 105 -8.97 11.31 18.75
N PRO A 106 -7.74 11.59 19.21
CA PRO A 106 -6.58 11.65 18.33
C PRO A 106 -6.30 10.27 17.70
N PRO A 107 -5.75 10.24 16.48
CA PRO A 107 -5.44 8.98 15.81
C PRO A 107 -4.37 8.20 16.55
N LYS A 108 -4.47 6.88 16.46
CA LYS A 108 -3.57 5.95 17.16
C LYS A 108 -3.19 4.75 16.32
N VAL A 109 -2.00 4.23 16.57
CA VAL A 109 -1.51 2.96 16.02
C VAL A 109 -1.43 1.94 17.14
N VAL A 110 -2.03 0.76 16.92
CA VAL A 110 -1.80 -0.38 17.81
C VAL A 110 -0.54 -1.10 17.34
N ASN A 111 0.46 -1.16 18.22
CA ASN A 111 1.70 -1.87 18.00
C ASN A 111 1.43 -3.39 18.00
N ARG A 112 1.70 -4.03 16.87
CA ARG A 112 1.48 -5.47 16.67
C ARG A 112 2.47 -6.36 17.44
N LEU A 113 3.56 -5.79 17.97
CA LEU A 113 4.62 -6.53 18.66
C LEU A 113 4.32 -6.71 20.15
N ASP A 114 3.74 -5.70 20.80
CA ASP A 114 3.48 -5.69 22.24
C ASP A 114 2.02 -5.34 22.61
N GLY A 115 1.18 -5.02 21.63
CA GLY A 115 -0.22 -4.64 21.82
C GLY A 115 -0.44 -3.22 22.33
N LYS A 116 0.63 -2.44 22.59
CA LYS A 116 0.50 -1.07 23.12
C LYS A 116 -0.02 -0.12 22.06
N THR A 117 -0.64 0.96 22.52
CA THR A 117 -1.13 2.03 21.65
C THR A 117 -0.09 3.14 21.58
N ILE A 118 0.21 3.59 20.35
CA ILE A 118 1.05 4.74 20.05
C ILE A 118 0.12 5.86 19.54
N CYS A 119 0.05 6.96 20.27
CA CYS A 119 -0.64 8.17 19.80
C CYS A 119 0.17 8.81 18.68
N ILE A 120 -0.50 9.21 17.60
CA ILE A 120 0.11 9.89 16.47
C ILE A 120 -0.67 11.18 16.17
N ASP A 121 -0.05 12.11 15.46
CA ASP A 121 -0.74 13.32 15.02
C ASP A 121 -1.53 13.10 13.71
N ASP A 122 -2.33 14.08 13.34
CA ASP A 122 -3.18 14.01 12.14
C ASP A 122 -2.38 13.91 10.83
N ARG A 123 -1.17 14.46 10.80
CA ARG A 123 -0.27 14.39 9.64
C ARG A 123 0.27 12.98 9.48
N GLN A 124 0.82 12.40 10.55
CA GLN A 124 1.29 11.01 10.58
C GLN A 124 0.16 10.04 10.21
N TRP A 125 -1.07 10.30 10.68
CA TRP A 125 -2.22 9.49 10.32
C TRP A 125 -2.56 9.58 8.83
N THR A 126 -2.62 10.79 8.29
CA THR A 126 -2.87 11.03 6.85
C THR A 126 -1.77 10.39 5.99
N ASP A 127 -0.50 10.51 6.40
CA ASP A 127 0.65 9.93 5.71
C ASP A 127 0.61 8.40 5.74
N LEU A 128 0.26 7.78 6.88
CA LEU A 128 0.09 6.32 6.99
C LEU A 128 -1.06 5.79 6.14
N VAL A 129 -2.19 6.51 6.09
CA VAL A 129 -3.33 6.15 5.23
C VAL A 129 -2.95 6.28 3.76
N THR A 130 -2.24 7.34 3.39
CA THR A 130 -1.76 7.56 2.02
C THR A 130 -0.76 6.46 1.62
N LEU A 131 0.17 6.12 2.50
CA LEU A 131 1.13 5.03 2.30
C LEU A 131 0.42 3.68 2.13
N MET A 132 -0.61 3.39 2.92
CA MET A 132 -1.44 2.18 2.75
C MET A 132 -2.12 2.13 1.39
N ILE A 133 -2.61 3.27 0.92
CA ILE A 133 -3.27 3.37 -0.37
C ILE A 133 -2.26 3.15 -1.50
N ALA A 134 -1.07 3.77 -1.44
CA ALA A 134 0.00 3.56 -2.40
C ALA A 134 0.48 2.11 -2.43
N ASP A 135 0.80 1.53 -1.27
CA ASP A 135 1.22 0.12 -1.12
C ASP A 135 0.23 -0.85 -1.75
N LEU A 136 -1.05 -0.68 -1.45
CA LEU A 136 -2.09 -1.56 -1.95
C LEU A 136 -2.36 -1.33 -3.44
N TYR A 137 -2.37 -0.09 -3.91
CA TYR A 137 -2.62 0.25 -5.31
C TYR A 137 -1.50 -0.27 -6.23
N GLU A 138 -0.24 -0.09 -5.83
CA GLU A 138 0.95 -0.56 -6.56
C GLU A 138 0.89 -2.08 -6.81
N GLN A 139 0.45 -2.85 -5.81
CA GLN A 139 0.43 -4.30 -5.91
C GLN A 139 -0.78 -4.87 -6.66
N MET A 140 -1.86 -4.11 -6.82
CA MET A 140 -3.12 -4.59 -7.38
C MET A 140 -3.00 -5.21 -8.77
N PRO A 141 -2.31 -4.59 -9.76
CA PRO A 141 -2.12 -5.17 -11.09
C PRO A 141 -1.46 -6.55 -11.08
N HIS A 142 -0.68 -6.87 -10.03
CA HIS A 142 0.07 -8.11 -9.90
C HIS A 142 -0.66 -9.17 -9.07
N ARG A 143 -1.84 -8.85 -8.55
CA ARG A 143 -2.66 -9.74 -7.72
C ARG A 143 -3.86 -10.27 -8.49
N HIS A 144 -4.35 -11.44 -8.09
CA HIS A 144 -5.58 -12.00 -8.65
C HIS A 144 -6.77 -11.05 -8.44
N ILE A 145 -7.68 -11.02 -9.40
CA ILE A 145 -8.83 -10.12 -9.41
C ILE A 145 -9.69 -10.18 -8.13
N ALA A 146 -9.83 -11.35 -7.50
CA ALA A 146 -10.52 -11.48 -6.22
C ALA A 146 -9.84 -10.69 -5.09
N SER A 147 -8.50 -10.65 -5.08
CA SER A 147 -7.71 -9.84 -4.14
C SER A 147 -7.86 -8.35 -4.43
N GLN A 148 -7.90 -7.94 -5.71
CA GLN A 148 -8.14 -6.54 -6.08
C GLN A 148 -9.51 -6.05 -5.59
N LEU A 149 -10.58 -6.86 -5.73
CA LEU A 149 -11.91 -6.53 -5.22
C LEU A 149 -11.95 -6.40 -3.69
N ARG A 150 -11.24 -7.29 -2.97
CA ARG A 150 -11.08 -7.16 -1.51
C ARG A 150 -10.31 -5.89 -1.14
N THR A 151 -9.29 -5.54 -1.92
CA THR A 151 -8.51 -4.30 -1.75
C THR A 151 -9.39 -3.08 -1.92
N ARG A 152 -10.25 -3.04 -2.96
CA ARG A 152 -11.26 -1.99 -3.14
C ARG A 152 -12.13 -1.81 -1.90
N HIS A 153 -12.66 -2.91 -1.37
CA HIS A 153 -13.53 -2.87 -0.20
C HIS A 153 -12.78 -2.38 1.04
N ARG A 154 -11.52 -2.81 1.20
CA ARG A 154 -10.64 -2.38 2.30
C ARG A 154 -10.32 -0.89 2.23
N LEU A 155 -10.04 -0.35 1.04
CA LEU A 155 -9.65 1.05 0.86
C LEU A 155 -10.82 2.03 0.92
N ARG A 156 -12.04 1.60 0.55
CA ARG A 156 -13.23 2.46 0.46
C ARG A 156 -13.44 3.42 1.65
N PRO A 157 -13.30 3.00 2.93
CA PRO A 157 -13.50 3.89 4.07
C PRO A 157 -12.46 5.02 4.17
N PHE A 158 -11.28 4.83 3.58
CA PHE A 158 -10.13 5.73 3.69
C PHE A 158 -9.98 6.65 2.48
N LEU A 159 -10.72 6.43 1.40
CA LEU A 159 -10.55 7.15 0.14
C LEU A 159 -10.68 8.67 0.28
N ALA A 160 -11.55 9.16 1.15
CA ALA A 160 -11.74 10.58 1.38
C ALA A 160 -10.50 11.28 1.96
N MET A 161 -9.59 10.53 2.59
CA MET A 161 -8.33 11.03 3.11
C MET A 161 -7.19 11.00 2.10
N ALA A 162 -7.36 10.28 0.98
CA ALA A 162 -6.30 10.13 0.00
C ALA A 162 -6.11 11.44 -0.79
N PRO A 163 -4.91 11.71 -1.32
CA PRO A 163 -4.70 12.79 -2.26
C PRO A 163 -5.66 12.71 -3.44
N THR A 164 -6.14 13.84 -3.94
CA THR A 164 -7.12 13.91 -5.04
C THR A 164 -6.72 13.07 -6.25
N LYS A 165 -5.42 13.08 -6.60
CA LYS A 165 -4.90 12.29 -7.72
C LYS A 165 -5.01 10.78 -7.47
N ALA A 166 -4.67 10.31 -6.26
CA ALA A 166 -4.85 8.92 -5.85
C ALA A 166 -6.33 8.49 -5.94
N GLN A 167 -7.26 9.35 -5.50
CA GLN A 167 -8.71 9.08 -5.59
C GLN A 167 -9.15 8.90 -7.05
N GLN A 168 -8.70 9.78 -7.95
CA GLN A 168 -9.02 9.72 -9.37
C GLN A 168 -8.45 8.46 -10.03
N GLU A 169 -7.21 8.10 -9.72
CA GLU A 169 -6.55 6.91 -10.28
C GLU A 169 -7.21 5.62 -9.84
N LEU A 170 -7.48 5.47 -8.53
CA LEU A 170 -8.23 4.33 -8.01
C LEU A 170 -9.62 4.23 -8.63
N SER A 171 -10.31 5.36 -8.77
CA SER A 171 -11.63 5.39 -9.40
C SER A 171 -11.56 4.89 -10.85
N ARG A 172 -10.63 5.41 -11.66
CA ARG A 172 -10.39 4.97 -13.04
C ARG A 172 -10.00 3.49 -13.12
N TYR A 173 -9.13 3.02 -12.23
CA TYR A 173 -8.69 1.62 -12.18
C TYR A 173 -9.89 0.71 -11.95
N PHE A 174 -10.71 1.01 -10.92
CA PHE A 174 -11.88 0.21 -10.62
C PHE A 174 -12.96 0.31 -11.70
N GLU A 175 -13.16 1.45 -12.33
CA GLU A 175 -14.09 1.61 -13.43
C GLU A 175 -13.70 0.78 -14.66
N ARG A 176 -12.41 0.74 -15.03
CA ARG A 176 -11.91 -0.08 -16.14
C ARG A 176 -12.09 -1.58 -15.86
N GLU A 177 -11.65 -2.04 -14.69
CA GLU A 177 -11.70 -3.46 -14.31
C GLU A 177 -13.13 -3.97 -14.04
N LEU A 178 -14.02 -3.14 -13.50
CA LEU A 178 -15.43 -3.49 -13.27
C LEU A 178 -16.31 -3.26 -14.51
N GLY A 179 -15.94 -2.32 -15.38
CA GLY A 179 -16.57 -2.09 -16.68
C GLY A 179 -16.38 -3.28 -17.62
N MET A 180 -15.15 -3.82 -17.72
CA MET A 180 -14.89 -5.07 -18.44
C MET A 180 -15.76 -6.23 -17.92
N ARG A 181 -16.01 -6.29 -16.60
CA ARG A 181 -16.87 -7.32 -15.99
C ARG A 181 -18.36 -7.17 -16.29
N ARG A 182 -18.90 -5.95 -16.44
CA ARG A 182 -20.28 -5.76 -16.95
C ARG A 182 -20.40 -6.32 -18.37
N LEU A 183 -19.41 -6.07 -19.22
CA LEU A 183 -19.38 -6.57 -20.60
C LEU A 183 -19.29 -8.11 -20.65
N PHE A 184 -18.34 -8.73 -19.95
CA PHE A 184 -18.22 -10.19 -19.92
C PHE A 184 -19.36 -10.89 -19.15
N GLY A 185 -19.90 -10.27 -18.11
CA GLY A 185 -21.05 -10.77 -17.36
C GLY A 185 -22.34 -10.77 -18.18
N ASN A 186 -22.55 -9.72 -18.98
CA ASN A 186 -23.66 -9.65 -19.93
C ASN A 186 -23.49 -10.66 -21.06
N TRP A 187 -22.27 -10.80 -21.60
CA TRP A 187 -21.97 -11.76 -22.67
C TRP A 187 -22.19 -13.22 -22.23
N ARG A 188 -21.76 -13.60 -21.01
CA ARG A 188 -22.02 -14.93 -20.44
C ARG A 188 -23.51 -15.18 -20.18
N ARG A 189 -24.28 -14.15 -19.84
CA ARG A 189 -25.73 -14.25 -19.62
C ARG A 189 -26.44 -14.44 -20.97
N HIS A 190 -26.02 -13.69 -22.00
CA HIS A 190 -26.51 -13.79 -23.37
C HIS A 190 -26.27 -15.19 -23.98
N LEU A 191 -25.06 -15.76 -23.83
CA LEU A 191 -24.76 -17.12 -24.28
C LEU A 191 -25.61 -18.20 -23.59
N ARG A 192 -25.94 -18.03 -22.30
CA ARG A 192 -26.85 -18.97 -21.60
C ARG A 192 -28.28 -18.85 -22.08
N THR A 193 -28.72 -17.67 -22.50
CA THR A 193 -30.05 -17.47 -23.10
C THR A 193 -30.11 -18.15 -24.46
N LEU A 194 -29.14 -17.89 -25.34
CA LEU A 194 -29.05 -18.54 -26.66
C LEU A 194 -28.98 -20.06 -26.56
N ALA A 195 -28.17 -20.61 -25.63
CA ALA A 195 -28.08 -22.05 -25.39
C ALA A 195 -29.36 -22.68 -24.82
N ARG A 196 -30.23 -21.89 -24.18
CA ARG A 196 -31.55 -22.35 -23.71
C ARG A 196 -32.60 -22.32 -24.81
N GLU A 197 -32.53 -21.35 -25.72
CA GLU A 197 -33.41 -21.27 -26.89
C GLU A 197 -33.12 -22.39 -27.88
N TRP A 198 -31.84 -22.70 -28.12
CA TRP A 198 -31.39 -23.79 -28.99
C TRP A 198 -31.76 -25.20 -28.49
N ARG A 199 -32.08 -25.37 -27.20
CA ARG A 199 -32.55 -26.65 -26.62
C ARG A 199 -34.06 -26.82 -26.66
N LYS A 200 -34.80 -25.80 -27.11
CA LYS A 200 -36.26 -25.80 -27.22
C LYS A 200 -36.75 -25.98 -28.67
N THR A 201 -35.83 -26.03 -29.62
CA THR A 201 -36.00 -26.38 -31.04
C THR A 201 -35.43 -27.76 -31.27
#